data_AF-A0A7D9M0E7-F1
#
_entry.id   AF-A0A7D9M0E7-F1
#
_cell.length_a   1.000
_cell.length_b   1.000
_cell.length_c   1.000
_cell.angle_alpha   90.00
_cell.angle_beta   90.00
_cell.angle_gamma   90.00
#
_symmetry.space_group_name_H-M   'P 1'
#
loop_
_entity.id
_entity.type
_entity.pdbx_description
1 polymer ?
#
loop_
_entity_poly.entity_id
_entity_poly.type
_entity_poly.pdbx_seq_one_letter_code
_entity_poly.pdbx_strand_id
1 'polypeptide(L)'
;MYADDLLSGTDGLGEAKVLYEKSPSTMSEAGFDLRKWETNSQELRAYISSQEDFPSKNRIELHAFSDSSKELYCAVVYLRLISNDEVKLSFLASKTKVAPLKTLTIPRLQLLGCLLLSKLIKEVLEGIKGRIKLDKIICWSDSEVALCWIRGKEKSWEPWVENRVVSIRNVVDRDSWRFVKGEINPADVPTRISSNLHECFAGCWFSGPSFLLSKHFESGGKDNSTDGTNGNSVDELSVKIGNISEGSCLNNTTQNDTPDNACSLNSVQLGIVTTGYVMRFINNLRKRVKKRSGVITDDVLKVDEYETVLSMWIKDEQLVIKKQSNFRNLRASLNLFEDKDGSLRLKERFANSSLKYEEQHPVLLRCKDSHFTRLVIWDAHESTMHHGVESTLARVRARYWIVKEDKSIEHDEIAESTEGNEGNETQHDSLRRSTRKAAVDGQNALRLRDKYITEHSHTEFFGVGGCRNFIL
;
A
#
# COMPACT_ATOMS: atom_id res chain seq x y z
N MET A 1 43.03 15.54 -14.73
CA MET A 1 42.34 15.44 -16.04
C MET A 1 42.53 14.00 -16.46
N TYR A 2 41.58 13.13 -16.13
CA TYR A 2 41.62 11.72 -16.54
C TYR A 2 41.13 11.69 -17.98
N ALA A 3 41.99 11.23 -18.89
CA ALA A 3 41.63 10.95 -20.26
C ALA A 3 41.76 9.44 -20.44
N ASP A 4 40.62 8.75 -20.52
CA ASP A 4 40.52 7.31 -20.81
C ASP A 4 40.44 7.06 -22.34
N ASP A 5 40.70 8.09 -23.15
CA ASP A 5 40.59 8.04 -24.60
C ASP A 5 41.95 7.70 -25.25
N LEU A 6 42.00 6.58 -25.97
CA LEU A 6 43.14 6.21 -26.82
C LEU A 6 43.01 6.89 -28.19
N LEU A 7 43.73 7.99 -28.38
CA LEU A 7 43.83 8.68 -29.67
C LEU A 7 45.03 8.15 -30.46
N SER A 8 44.77 7.57 -31.63
CA SER A 8 45.80 7.07 -32.54
C SER A 8 45.43 7.37 -34.00
N GLY A 9 46.40 7.33 -34.90
CA GLY A 9 46.22 7.63 -36.33
C GLY A 9 47.20 6.83 -37.19
N THR A 10 46.77 6.49 -38.40
CA THR A 10 47.56 5.73 -39.39
C THR A 10 47.24 6.22 -40.80
N ASP A 11 48.17 6.03 -41.72
CA ASP A 11 48.02 6.50 -43.10
C ASP A 11 47.38 5.44 -44.04
N GLY A 12 47.17 4.21 -43.56
CA GLY A 12 46.63 3.11 -44.35
C GLY A 12 45.52 2.31 -43.67
N LEU A 13 44.52 1.87 -44.44
CA LEU A 13 43.39 1.06 -43.94
C LEU A 13 43.85 -0.25 -43.30
N GLY A 14 44.89 -0.89 -43.83
CA GLY A 14 45.42 -2.15 -43.29
C GLY A 14 46.01 -1.98 -41.89
N GLU A 15 46.79 -0.92 -41.67
CA GLU A 15 47.36 -0.59 -40.37
C GLU A 15 46.27 -0.16 -39.37
N ALA A 16 45.28 0.59 -39.83
CA ALA A 16 44.14 0.98 -39.01
C ALA A 16 43.34 -0.23 -38.49
N LYS A 17 43.20 -1.30 -39.31
CA LYS A 17 42.57 -2.56 -38.88
C LYS A 17 43.41 -3.29 -37.84
N VAL A 18 44.74 -3.35 -38.03
CA VAL A 18 45.64 -3.96 -37.05
C VAL A 18 45.59 -3.23 -35.71
N LEU A 19 45.51 -1.89 -35.72
CA LEU A 19 45.29 -1.10 -34.50
C LEU A 19 43.95 -1.43 -33.85
N TYR A 20 42.87 -1.47 -34.63
CA TYR A 20 41.54 -1.86 -34.13
C TYR A 20 41.57 -3.24 -33.43
N GLU A 21 42.21 -4.23 -34.04
CA GLU A 21 42.31 -5.59 -33.50
C GLU A 21 43.19 -5.69 -32.24
N LYS A 22 44.26 -4.90 -32.14
CA LYS A 22 45.23 -4.98 -31.03
C LYS A 22 44.87 -4.14 -29.81
N SER A 23 44.22 -2.99 -30.00
CA SER A 23 43.97 -2.04 -28.89
C SER A 23 43.20 -2.61 -27.70
N PRO A 24 42.20 -3.53 -27.84
CA PRO A 24 41.52 -4.11 -26.68
C PRO A 24 42.47 -4.87 -25.75
N SER A 25 43.40 -5.67 -26.32
CA SER A 25 44.40 -6.41 -25.54
C SER A 25 45.36 -5.45 -24.84
N THR A 26 45.89 -4.47 -25.57
CA THR A 26 46.85 -3.49 -25.04
C THR A 26 46.25 -2.65 -23.92
N MET A 27 44.99 -2.22 -24.05
CA MET A 27 44.29 -1.44 -23.02
C MET A 27 43.95 -2.30 -21.80
N SER A 28 43.53 -3.55 -22.02
CA SER A 28 43.22 -4.48 -20.94
C SER A 28 44.44 -4.81 -20.08
N GLU A 29 45.62 -4.99 -20.70
CA GLU A 29 46.89 -5.16 -19.99
C GLU A 29 47.24 -3.95 -19.11
N ALA A 30 46.86 -2.75 -19.52
CA ALA A 30 47.01 -1.51 -18.76
C ALA A 30 45.89 -1.29 -17.71
N GLY A 31 44.92 -2.20 -17.59
CA GLY A 31 43.82 -2.12 -16.64
C GLY A 31 42.61 -1.30 -17.13
N PHE A 32 42.53 -0.98 -18.43
CA PHE A 32 41.45 -0.21 -19.03
C PHE A 32 40.59 -1.07 -19.96
N ASP A 33 39.27 -0.92 -19.86
CA ASP A 33 38.31 -1.64 -20.68
C ASP A 33 37.77 -0.74 -21.80
N LEU A 34 38.09 -1.05 -23.05
CA LEU A 34 37.79 -0.19 -24.19
C LEU A 34 36.37 -0.48 -24.71
N ARG A 35 35.45 0.47 -24.50
CA ARG A 35 34.00 0.27 -24.71
C ARG A 35 33.45 0.78 -26.04
N LYS A 36 34.15 1.69 -26.70
CA LYS A 36 33.65 2.39 -27.89
C LYS A 36 34.78 2.73 -28.85
N TRP A 37 34.48 2.67 -30.14
CA TRP A 37 35.37 3.07 -31.22
C TRP A 37 34.76 4.21 -32.04
N GLU A 38 35.57 5.20 -32.38
CA GLU A 38 35.23 6.24 -33.35
C GLU A 38 36.35 6.37 -34.40
N THR A 39 35.96 6.52 -35.67
CA THR A 39 36.90 6.72 -36.77
C THR A 39 36.31 7.71 -37.77
N ASN A 40 37.17 8.51 -38.40
CA ASN A 40 36.79 9.40 -39.51
C ASN A 40 36.79 8.69 -40.87
N SER A 41 37.31 7.45 -40.97
CA SER A 41 37.32 6.66 -42.21
C SER A 41 36.02 5.89 -42.38
N GLN A 42 35.34 6.08 -43.52
CA GLN A 42 34.08 5.40 -43.83
C GLN A 42 34.28 3.90 -44.08
N GLU A 43 35.41 3.52 -44.69
CA GLU A 43 35.77 2.13 -44.98
C GLU A 43 36.10 1.35 -43.71
N LEU A 44 36.84 1.97 -42.79
CA LEU A 44 37.12 1.36 -41.49
C LEU A 44 35.85 1.25 -40.65
N ARG A 45 34.98 2.26 -40.69
CA ARG A 45 33.68 2.21 -40.01
C ARG A 45 32.82 1.04 -40.51
N ALA A 46 32.76 0.82 -41.83
CA ALA A 46 32.05 -0.31 -42.40
C ALA A 46 32.67 -1.67 -42.00
N TYR A 47 34.00 -1.74 -41.90
CA TYR A 47 34.70 -2.93 -41.43
C TYR A 47 34.46 -3.21 -39.94
N ILE A 48 34.49 -2.19 -39.08
CA ILE A 48 34.18 -2.33 -37.65
C ILE A 48 32.74 -2.82 -37.49
N SER A 49 31.79 -2.19 -38.18
CA SER A 49 30.39 -2.65 -38.18
C SER A 49 30.24 -4.09 -38.67
N SER A 50 31.02 -4.52 -39.68
CA SER A 50 30.95 -5.90 -40.19
C SER A 50 31.62 -6.94 -39.27
N GLN A 51 32.59 -6.53 -38.45
CA GLN A 51 33.19 -7.38 -37.41
C GLN A 51 32.29 -7.45 -36.16
N GLU A 52 31.61 -6.36 -35.80
CA GLU A 52 30.56 -6.33 -34.77
C GLU A 52 29.27 -7.06 -35.22
N ASP A 53 29.09 -7.28 -36.52
CA ASP A 53 27.97 -8.04 -37.12
C ASP A 53 28.13 -9.57 -37.07
N PHE A 54 29.22 -10.14 -36.54
CA PHE A 54 29.19 -11.52 -36.03
C PHE A 54 28.32 -11.51 -34.78
N PRO A 55 27.14 -12.14 -34.76
CA PRO A 55 26.14 -11.83 -33.76
C PRO A 55 26.53 -12.47 -32.43
N SER A 56 27.23 -11.74 -31.56
CA SER A 56 26.83 -11.68 -30.16
C SER A 56 25.44 -11.06 -30.12
N LYS A 57 24.43 -11.86 -30.47
CA LYS A 57 23.02 -11.47 -30.41
C LYS A 57 22.66 -11.43 -28.93
N ASN A 58 23.06 -10.33 -28.28
CA ASN A 58 22.65 -10.02 -26.93
C ASN A 58 21.13 -9.92 -26.95
N ARG A 59 20.48 -11.00 -26.52
CA ARG A 59 19.02 -11.09 -26.48
C ARG A 59 18.56 -10.51 -25.16
N ILE A 60 17.68 -9.53 -25.22
CA ILE A 60 17.17 -8.83 -24.06
C ILE A 60 15.70 -9.19 -23.88
N GLU A 61 15.39 -9.81 -22.75
CA GLU A 61 14.04 -10.22 -22.39
C GLU A 61 13.57 -9.47 -21.14
N LEU A 62 12.31 -9.06 -21.13
CA LEU A 62 11.64 -8.51 -19.96
C LEU A 62 10.83 -9.61 -19.29
N HIS A 63 11.11 -9.90 -18.03
CA HIS A 63 10.38 -10.89 -17.23
C HIS A 63 9.62 -10.19 -16.12
N ALA A 64 8.29 -10.32 -16.13
CA ALA A 64 7.40 -9.58 -15.27
C ALA A 64 6.54 -10.56 -14.47
N PHE A 65 6.49 -10.43 -13.15
CA PHE A 65 5.84 -11.34 -12.22
C PHE A 65 4.73 -10.63 -11.47
N SER A 66 3.60 -11.31 -11.32
CA SER A 66 2.46 -10.83 -10.55
C SER A 66 2.08 -11.85 -9.48
N ASP A 67 1.68 -11.34 -8.32
CA ASP A 67 1.00 -12.12 -7.29
C ASP A 67 0.00 -11.25 -6.52
N SER A 68 -0.95 -11.88 -5.83
CA SER A 68 -2.00 -11.21 -5.07
C SER A 68 -2.48 -12.06 -3.90
N SER A 69 -2.52 -11.43 -2.72
CA SER A 69 -3.17 -11.94 -1.51
C SER A 69 -4.50 -11.20 -1.25
N LYS A 70 -5.13 -11.48 -0.11
CA LYS A 70 -6.36 -10.78 0.31
C LYS A 70 -6.06 -9.34 0.76
N GLU A 71 -4.81 -9.09 1.13
CA GLU A 71 -4.36 -7.86 1.76
C GLU A 71 -3.69 -6.93 0.74
N LEU A 72 -2.93 -7.46 -0.21
CA LEU A 72 -2.21 -6.68 -1.21
C LEU A 72 -1.91 -7.47 -2.48
N TYR A 73 -1.57 -6.76 -3.54
CA TYR A 73 -1.08 -7.35 -4.79
C TYR A 73 0.18 -6.64 -5.26
N CYS A 74 1.07 -7.41 -5.87
CA CYS A 74 2.41 -6.96 -6.23
C CYS A 74 2.76 -7.32 -7.68
N ALA A 75 3.57 -6.47 -8.27
CA ALA A 75 4.18 -6.63 -9.58
C ALA A 75 5.70 -6.43 -9.46
N VAL A 76 6.49 -7.31 -10.08
CA VAL A 76 7.96 -7.25 -10.09
C VAL A 76 8.47 -7.44 -11.51
N VAL A 77 9.46 -6.68 -11.94
CA VAL A 77 10.00 -6.70 -13.30
C VAL A 77 11.52 -6.84 -13.26
N TYR A 78 12.02 -7.79 -14.05
CA TYR A 78 13.44 -8.03 -14.27
C TYR A 78 13.78 -7.89 -15.75
N LEU A 79 15.01 -7.47 -16.01
CA LEU A 79 15.63 -7.46 -17.33
C LEU A 79 16.63 -8.62 -17.41
N ARG A 80 16.45 -9.50 -18.38
CA ARG A 80 17.31 -10.65 -18.64
C ARG A 80 18.13 -10.40 -19.90
N LEU A 81 19.44 -10.31 -19.75
CA LEU A 81 20.40 -10.18 -20.84
C LEU A 81 21.05 -11.55 -21.09
N ILE A 82 20.88 -12.07 -22.29
CA ILE A 82 21.50 -13.32 -22.74
C ILE A 82 22.60 -12.95 -23.72
N SER A 83 23.85 -13.09 -23.29
CA SER A 83 25.02 -13.00 -24.16
C SER A 83 25.55 -14.41 -24.45
N ASN A 84 26.46 -14.53 -25.41
CA ASN A 84 26.99 -15.82 -25.88
C ASN A 84 27.44 -16.73 -24.72
N ASP A 85 28.10 -16.15 -23.71
CA ASP A 85 28.66 -16.90 -22.60
C ASP A 85 28.00 -16.68 -21.23
N GLU A 86 27.12 -15.70 -21.09
CA GLU A 86 26.59 -15.31 -19.78
C GLU A 86 25.12 -14.86 -19.84
N VAL A 87 24.35 -15.26 -18.82
CA VAL A 87 23.00 -14.74 -18.59
C VAL A 87 23.07 -13.84 -17.37
N LYS A 88 22.75 -12.55 -17.55
CA LYS A 88 22.62 -11.59 -16.45
C LYS A 88 21.16 -11.26 -16.23
N LEU A 89 20.74 -11.28 -14.97
CA LEU A 89 19.41 -10.84 -14.55
C LEU A 89 19.56 -9.59 -13.69
N SER A 90 18.80 -8.56 -14.03
CA SER A 90 18.81 -7.29 -13.29
C SER A 90 17.40 -6.95 -12.86
N PHE A 91 17.21 -6.64 -11.58
CA PHE A 91 15.97 -6.06 -11.09
C PHE A 91 15.77 -4.67 -11.70
N LEU A 92 14.58 -4.43 -12.26
CA LEU A 92 14.27 -3.17 -12.93
C LEU A 92 13.27 -2.32 -12.15
N ALA A 93 12.16 -2.92 -11.73
CA ALA A 93 11.12 -2.21 -10.99
C ALA A 93 10.21 -3.16 -10.21
N SER A 94 9.56 -2.63 -9.17
CA SER A 94 8.44 -3.31 -8.52
C SER A 94 7.36 -2.31 -8.14
N LYS A 95 6.13 -2.78 -7.95
CA LYS A 95 4.99 -1.97 -7.51
C LYS A 95 4.07 -2.84 -6.67
N THR A 96 3.69 -2.33 -5.51
CA THR A 96 2.78 -3.00 -4.57
C THR A 96 1.58 -2.12 -4.32
N LYS A 97 0.39 -2.71 -4.18
CA LYS A 97 -0.85 -2.01 -3.82
C LYS A 97 -1.66 -2.80 -2.81
N VAL A 98 -2.24 -2.10 -1.85
CA VAL A 98 -3.21 -2.67 -0.92
C VAL A 98 -4.47 -3.10 -1.67
N ALA A 99 -5.02 -4.25 -1.30
CA ALA A 99 -6.25 -4.78 -1.86
C ALA A 99 -7.42 -3.81 -1.60
N PRO A 100 -8.40 -3.72 -2.53
CA PRO A 100 -9.56 -2.85 -2.32
C PRO A 100 -10.36 -3.25 -1.09
N LEU A 101 -10.89 -2.26 -0.35
CA LEU A 101 -11.75 -2.48 0.81
C LEU A 101 -13.06 -3.21 0.46
N LYS A 102 -13.54 -3.04 -0.78
CA LYS A 102 -14.64 -3.84 -1.30
C LYS A 102 -14.15 -5.27 -1.44
N THR A 103 -14.77 -6.20 -0.70
CA THR A 103 -14.44 -7.63 -0.76
C THR A 103 -14.52 -8.14 -2.19
N LEU A 104 -13.36 -8.44 -2.75
CA LEU A 104 -13.21 -9.14 -4.00
C LEU A 104 -12.75 -10.56 -3.70
N THR A 105 -13.06 -11.46 -4.61
CA THR A 105 -12.60 -12.83 -4.50
C THR A 105 -11.15 -12.95 -4.92
N ILE A 106 -10.49 -14.01 -4.44
CA ILE A 106 -9.07 -14.26 -4.71
C ILE A 106 -8.76 -14.20 -6.21
N PRO A 107 -9.55 -14.83 -7.12
CA PRO A 107 -9.31 -14.72 -8.55
C PRO A 107 -9.37 -13.27 -9.08
N ARG A 108 -10.31 -12.46 -8.59
CA ARG A 108 -10.42 -11.05 -8.97
C ARG A 108 -9.25 -10.21 -8.45
N LEU A 109 -8.72 -10.53 -7.27
CA LEU A 109 -7.51 -9.91 -6.74
C LEU A 109 -6.29 -10.30 -7.58
N GLN A 110 -6.14 -11.59 -7.92
CA GLN A 110 -5.09 -12.07 -8.82
C GLN A 110 -5.13 -11.37 -10.18
N LEU A 111 -6.33 -11.14 -10.75
CA LEU A 111 -6.47 -10.35 -11.97
C LEU A 111 -6.07 -8.87 -11.79
N LEU A 112 -6.27 -8.29 -10.61
CA LEU A 112 -5.78 -6.94 -10.29
C LEU A 112 -4.26 -6.89 -10.17
N GLY A 113 -3.62 -7.93 -9.65
CA GLY A 113 -2.17 -8.11 -9.71
C GLY A 113 -1.68 -8.06 -11.16
N CYS A 114 -2.28 -8.87 -12.03
CA CYS A 114 -1.93 -8.87 -13.46
C CYS A 114 -2.15 -7.51 -14.13
N LEU A 115 -3.21 -6.79 -13.75
CA LEU A 115 -3.46 -5.43 -14.24
C LEU A 115 -2.41 -4.44 -13.74
N LEU A 116 -1.96 -4.56 -12.49
CA LEU A 116 -0.87 -3.75 -11.95
C LEU A 116 0.43 -4.03 -12.70
N LEU A 117 0.71 -5.30 -12.98
CA LEU A 117 1.86 -5.73 -13.76
C LEU A 117 1.86 -5.12 -15.16
N SER A 118 0.74 -5.18 -15.88
CA SER A 118 0.61 -4.54 -17.20
C SER A 118 0.87 -3.04 -17.15
N LYS A 119 0.36 -2.33 -16.13
CA LYS A 119 0.61 -0.88 -15.97
C LYS A 119 2.09 -0.60 -15.71
N LEU A 120 2.74 -1.39 -14.87
CA LEU A 120 4.17 -1.26 -14.59
C LEU A 120 5.02 -1.54 -15.84
N ILE A 121 4.67 -2.56 -16.63
CA ILE A 121 5.33 -2.84 -17.91
C ILE A 121 5.21 -1.63 -18.85
N LYS A 122 4.03 -1.01 -18.95
CA LYS A 122 3.85 0.20 -19.77
C LYS A 122 4.82 1.32 -19.35
N GLU A 123 4.87 1.61 -18.04
CA GLU A 123 5.79 2.63 -17.47
C GLU A 123 7.26 2.30 -17.79
N VAL A 124 7.66 1.03 -17.63
CA VAL A 124 9.01 0.55 -17.95
C VAL A 124 9.34 0.70 -19.44
N LEU A 125 8.44 0.26 -20.33
CA LEU A 125 8.64 0.34 -21.77
C LEU A 125 8.77 1.79 -22.25
N GLU A 126 7.99 2.71 -21.68
CA GLU A 126 8.11 4.14 -21.94
C GLU A 126 9.48 4.68 -21.46
N GLY A 127 9.95 4.27 -20.28
CA GLY A 127 11.24 4.70 -19.72
C GLY A 127 12.47 4.23 -20.50
N ILE A 128 12.43 3.02 -21.08
CA ILE A 128 13.55 2.45 -21.85
C ILE A 128 13.45 2.70 -23.37
N LYS A 129 12.35 3.32 -23.82
CA LYS A 129 12.08 3.57 -25.23
C LYS A 129 13.25 4.30 -25.90
N GLY A 130 13.74 3.75 -27.00
CA GLY A 130 14.85 4.32 -27.79
C GLY A 130 16.24 4.09 -27.21
N ARG A 131 16.36 3.49 -26.02
CA ARG A 131 17.65 3.14 -25.40
C ARG A 131 17.95 1.64 -25.48
N ILE A 132 16.92 0.81 -25.27
CA ILE A 132 17.05 -0.65 -25.24
C ILE A 132 16.02 -1.24 -26.22
N LYS A 133 16.47 -2.14 -27.08
CA LYS A 133 15.60 -2.96 -27.93
C LYS A 133 15.32 -4.28 -27.21
N LEU A 134 14.07 -4.50 -26.82
CA LEU A 134 13.63 -5.76 -26.24
C LEU A 134 13.28 -6.76 -27.34
N ASP A 135 13.73 -8.00 -27.17
CA ASP A 135 13.39 -9.12 -28.05
C ASP A 135 12.12 -9.84 -27.59
N LYS A 136 11.86 -9.87 -26.28
CA LYS A 136 10.72 -10.60 -25.72
C LYS A 136 10.22 -9.98 -24.41
N ILE A 137 8.91 -10.08 -24.18
CA ILE A 137 8.26 -9.78 -22.91
C ILE A 137 7.55 -11.06 -22.45
N ILE A 138 7.79 -11.49 -21.21
CA ILE A 138 7.14 -12.66 -20.62
C ILE A 138 6.55 -12.27 -19.27
N CYS A 139 5.24 -12.50 -19.12
CA CYS A 139 4.52 -12.27 -17.89
C CYS A 139 4.27 -13.60 -17.16
N TRP A 140 4.41 -13.60 -15.85
CA TRP A 140 4.31 -14.76 -14.99
C TRP A 140 3.26 -14.52 -13.90
N SER A 141 2.40 -15.51 -13.68
CA SER A 141 1.47 -15.56 -12.54
C SER A 141 1.28 -17.01 -12.10
N ASP A 142 1.03 -17.22 -10.82
CA ASP A 142 0.65 -18.51 -10.23
C ASP A 142 -0.87 -18.73 -10.19
N SER A 143 -1.65 -17.79 -10.72
CA SER A 143 -3.11 -17.91 -10.84
C SER A 143 -3.50 -18.49 -12.19
N GLU A 144 -3.80 -19.79 -12.22
CA GLU A 144 -4.35 -20.44 -13.42
C GLU A 144 -5.69 -19.81 -13.85
N VAL A 145 -6.49 -19.33 -12.90
CA VAL A 145 -7.78 -18.66 -13.19
C VAL A 145 -7.55 -17.32 -13.89
N ALA A 146 -6.64 -16.48 -13.38
CA ALA A 146 -6.31 -15.22 -14.04
C ALA A 146 -5.69 -15.45 -15.42
N LEU A 147 -4.81 -16.45 -15.56
CA LEU A 147 -4.24 -16.85 -16.84
C LEU A 147 -5.31 -17.34 -17.83
N CYS A 148 -6.30 -18.12 -17.37
CA CYS A 148 -7.42 -18.58 -18.18
C CYS A 148 -8.20 -17.37 -18.74
N TRP A 149 -8.52 -16.39 -17.90
CA TRP A 149 -9.19 -15.15 -18.33
C TRP A 149 -8.35 -14.37 -19.33
N ILE A 150 -7.05 -14.19 -19.08
CA ILE A 150 -6.16 -13.41 -19.94
C ILE A 150 -5.88 -14.11 -21.28
N ARG A 151 -5.81 -15.45 -21.33
CA ARG A 151 -5.48 -16.22 -22.54
C ARG A 151 -6.71 -16.65 -23.37
N GLY A 152 -7.90 -16.69 -22.77
CA GLY A 152 -9.13 -17.19 -23.43
C GLY A 152 -9.50 -16.42 -24.69
N LYS A 153 -9.83 -17.11 -25.80
CA LYS A 153 -10.17 -16.47 -27.10
C LYS A 153 -11.64 -16.06 -27.22
N GLU A 154 -12.56 -16.91 -26.73
CA GLU A 154 -13.97 -16.93 -27.19
C GLU A 154 -15.00 -16.85 -26.06
N LYS A 155 -14.59 -16.49 -24.84
CA LYS A 155 -15.49 -16.43 -23.69
C LYS A 155 -15.93 -15.00 -23.44
N SER A 156 -17.25 -14.77 -23.38
CA SER A 156 -17.82 -13.54 -22.83
C SER A 156 -17.72 -13.62 -21.31
N TRP A 157 -16.75 -12.92 -20.73
CA TRP A 157 -16.64 -12.85 -19.28
C TRP A 157 -17.63 -11.82 -18.72
N GLU A 158 -17.88 -11.92 -17.41
CA GLU A 158 -18.58 -10.85 -16.68
C GLU A 158 -17.93 -9.48 -16.95
N PRO A 159 -18.72 -8.39 -17.12
CA PRO A 159 -18.20 -7.10 -17.56
C PRO A 159 -17.03 -6.57 -16.71
N TRP A 160 -17.01 -6.88 -15.41
CA TRP A 160 -15.92 -6.48 -14.52
C TRP A 160 -14.58 -7.13 -14.89
N VAL A 161 -14.61 -8.42 -15.25
CA VAL A 161 -13.44 -9.21 -15.66
C VAL A 161 -13.03 -8.82 -17.08
N GLU A 162 -14.01 -8.77 -18.00
CA GLU A 162 -13.78 -8.43 -19.41
C GLU A 162 -13.04 -7.10 -19.55
N ASN A 163 -13.53 -6.03 -18.90
CA ASN A 163 -12.93 -4.71 -18.97
C ASN A 163 -11.45 -4.68 -18.50
N ARG A 164 -11.09 -5.52 -17.52
CA ARG A 164 -9.72 -5.62 -17.01
C ARG A 164 -8.84 -6.47 -17.90
N VAL A 165 -9.37 -7.57 -18.43
CA VAL A 165 -8.67 -8.41 -19.42
C VAL A 165 -8.36 -7.60 -20.68
N VAL A 166 -9.31 -6.81 -21.20
CA VAL A 166 -9.08 -5.89 -22.32
C VAL A 166 -7.98 -4.89 -21.99
N SER A 167 -8.02 -4.29 -20.80
CA SER A 167 -6.98 -3.33 -20.36
C SER A 167 -5.59 -3.97 -20.29
N ILE A 168 -5.49 -5.22 -19.85
CA ILE A 168 -4.25 -6.00 -19.80
C ILE A 168 -3.73 -6.27 -21.22
N ARG A 169 -4.61 -6.79 -22.09
CA ARG A 169 -4.27 -7.18 -23.48
C ARG A 169 -3.87 -6.00 -24.36
N ASN A 170 -4.38 -4.81 -24.08
CA ASN A 170 -3.98 -3.59 -24.77
C ASN A 170 -2.52 -3.19 -24.52
N VAL A 171 -1.88 -3.74 -23.47
CA VAL A 171 -0.47 -3.45 -23.15
C VAL A 171 0.42 -4.65 -23.46
N VAL A 172 0.00 -5.85 -23.09
CA VAL A 172 0.80 -7.06 -23.26
C VAL A 172 -0.02 -8.12 -23.99
N ASP A 173 0.58 -8.71 -25.01
CA ASP A 173 -0.06 -9.79 -25.75
C ASP A 173 -0.44 -10.96 -24.85
N ARG A 174 -1.61 -11.53 -25.11
CA ARG A 174 -2.19 -12.70 -24.44
C ARG A 174 -1.22 -13.89 -24.39
N ASP A 175 -0.46 -14.12 -25.45
CA ASP A 175 0.41 -15.27 -25.61
C ASP A 175 1.80 -15.04 -24.98
N SER A 176 1.99 -13.91 -24.29
CA SER A 176 3.16 -13.62 -23.44
C SER A 176 2.99 -14.07 -21.98
N TRP A 177 1.79 -14.51 -21.58
CA TRP A 177 1.49 -14.90 -20.21
C TRP A 177 1.76 -16.39 -19.94
N ARG A 178 2.44 -16.71 -18.84
CA ARG A 178 2.87 -18.06 -18.45
C ARG A 178 2.57 -18.32 -16.98
N PHE A 179 2.41 -19.60 -16.65
CA PHE A 179 2.29 -20.06 -15.28
C PHE A 179 3.65 -20.15 -14.61
N VAL A 180 3.73 -19.74 -13.35
CA VAL A 180 4.87 -19.96 -12.45
C VAL A 180 4.34 -20.51 -11.12
N LYS A 181 5.08 -21.39 -10.45
CA LYS A 181 4.70 -21.81 -9.09
C LYS A 181 4.95 -20.67 -8.10
N GLY A 182 4.04 -20.46 -7.14
CA GLY A 182 4.15 -19.41 -6.13
C GLY A 182 5.49 -19.42 -5.36
N GLU A 183 6.03 -20.59 -5.04
CA GLU A 183 7.31 -20.75 -4.33
C GLU A 183 8.52 -20.09 -5.04
N ILE A 184 8.46 -20.00 -6.37
CA ILE A 184 9.51 -19.39 -7.19
C ILE A 184 9.04 -18.07 -7.83
N ASN A 185 7.89 -17.55 -7.38
CA ASN A 185 7.32 -16.29 -7.83
C ASN A 185 7.86 -15.14 -6.96
N PRO A 186 8.76 -14.28 -7.46
CA PRO A 186 9.31 -13.18 -6.66
C PRO A 186 8.25 -12.14 -6.24
N ALA A 187 7.08 -12.09 -6.89
CA ALA A 187 5.97 -11.23 -6.48
C ALA A 187 5.24 -11.73 -5.23
N ASP A 188 5.47 -12.97 -4.79
CA ASP A 188 4.90 -13.56 -3.58
C ASP A 188 5.62 -13.08 -2.29
N VAL A 189 6.89 -12.65 -2.42
CA VAL A 189 7.65 -12.14 -1.26
C VAL A 189 6.95 -10.93 -0.62
N PRO A 190 6.55 -9.88 -1.37
CA PRO A 190 5.87 -8.74 -0.78
C PRO A 190 4.42 -9.02 -0.35
N THR A 191 3.75 -10.03 -0.93
CA THR A 191 2.32 -10.35 -0.66
C THR A 191 2.11 -11.15 0.62
N ARG A 192 3.14 -11.84 1.13
CA ARG A 192 3.10 -12.62 2.38
C ARG A 192 3.10 -11.79 3.67
N ILE A 193 3.39 -10.48 3.61
CA ILE A 193 3.45 -9.57 4.77
C ILE A 193 4.17 -10.22 5.98
N SER A 194 5.42 -10.64 5.78
CA SER A 194 6.21 -11.31 6.81
C SER A 194 7.12 -10.34 7.57
N SER A 195 7.41 -10.63 8.84
CA SER A 195 8.35 -9.86 9.67
C SER A 195 9.78 -9.84 9.13
N ASN A 196 10.12 -10.78 8.25
CA ASN A 196 11.46 -10.98 7.70
C ASN A 196 11.60 -10.45 6.26
N LEU A 197 10.70 -9.57 5.81
CA LEU A 197 10.78 -8.92 4.50
C LEU A 197 12.17 -8.32 4.24
N HIS A 198 12.80 -7.72 5.26
CA HIS A 198 14.15 -7.16 5.16
C HIS A 198 15.20 -8.22 4.76
N GLU A 199 15.12 -9.44 5.30
CA GLU A 199 16.03 -10.54 4.95
C GLU A 199 15.74 -11.08 3.55
N CYS A 200 14.45 -11.19 3.19
CA CYS A 200 14.04 -11.62 1.85
C CYS A 200 14.51 -10.62 0.76
N PHE A 201 14.47 -9.32 1.06
CA PHE A 201 14.98 -8.28 0.17
C PHE A 201 16.51 -8.22 0.15
N ALA A 202 17.18 -8.47 1.27
CA ALA A 202 18.64 -8.58 1.32
C ALA A 202 19.17 -9.85 0.58
N GLY A 203 18.30 -10.82 0.33
CA GLY A 203 18.61 -12.06 -0.38
C GLY A 203 18.35 -12.02 -1.90
N CYS A 204 17.79 -13.11 -2.42
CA CYS A 204 17.66 -13.38 -3.85
C CYS A 204 16.63 -12.51 -4.61
N TRP A 205 15.88 -11.64 -3.93
CA TRP A 205 14.83 -10.85 -4.58
C TRP A 205 15.37 -9.85 -5.61
N PHE A 206 16.47 -9.13 -5.33
CA PHE A 206 17.09 -8.24 -6.32
C PHE A 206 17.88 -8.99 -7.40
N SER A 207 18.44 -10.15 -7.07
CA SER A 207 19.14 -11.00 -8.04
C SER A 207 18.18 -11.73 -8.98
N GLY A 208 16.90 -11.82 -8.60
CA GLY A 208 15.84 -12.50 -9.32
C GLY A 208 15.90 -14.02 -9.22
N PRO A 209 14.88 -14.72 -9.74
CA PRO A 209 14.74 -16.16 -9.57
C PRO A 209 15.77 -16.95 -10.38
N SER A 210 16.37 -17.97 -9.75
CA SER A 210 17.48 -18.76 -10.30
C SER A 210 17.16 -19.45 -11.62
N PHE A 211 15.91 -19.84 -11.85
CA PHE A 211 15.51 -20.51 -13.10
C PHE A 211 15.68 -19.61 -14.34
N LEU A 212 15.69 -18.28 -14.18
CA LEU A 212 15.96 -17.34 -15.27
C LEU A 212 17.45 -17.20 -15.60
N LEU A 213 18.36 -17.66 -14.74
CA LEU A 213 19.80 -17.63 -14.99
C LEU A 213 20.26 -18.79 -15.90
N SER A 214 19.40 -19.78 -16.15
CA SER A 214 19.72 -20.91 -17.04
C SER A 214 19.73 -20.50 -18.51
N LYS A 215 20.82 -20.79 -19.25
CA LYS A 215 20.93 -20.52 -20.71
C LYS A 215 19.86 -21.25 -21.51
N HIS A 216 19.54 -22.49 -21.14
CA HIS A 216 18.57 -23.34 -21.82
C HIS A 216 17.12 -23.09 -21.38
N PHE A 217 16.85 -21.93 -20.77
CA PHE A 217 15.48 -21.53 -20.47
C PHE A 217 14.69 -21.28 -21.78
N GLU A 218 14.09 -22.33 -22.31
CA GLU A 218 13.05 -22.22 -23.30
C GLU A 218 11.74 -21.91 -22.58
N SER A 219 11.25 -20.69 -22.77
CA SER A 219 9.92 -20.25 -22.32
C SER A 219 8.74 -21.06 -22.95
N GLY A 220 9.06 -22.11 -23.73
CA GLY A 220 8.13 -23.08 -24.31
C GLY A 220 7.94 -24.29 -23.40
N GLY A 221 7.27 -24.12 -22.27
CA GLY A 221 6.53 -25.24 -21.69
C GLY A 221 5.45 -25.63 -22.70
N LYS A 222 5.48 -26.87 -23.21
CA LYS A 222 4.34 -27.47 -23.89
C LYS A 222 3.18 -27.47 -22.90
N ASP A 223 2.25 -26.55 -23.08
CA ASP A 223 0.95 -26.64 -22.44
C ASP A 223 0.31 -27.94 -22.93
N ASN A 224 -0.09 -28.82 -22.02
CA ASN A 224 -0.96 -29.93 -22.35
C ASN A 224 -2.25 -29.35 -22.93
N SER A 225 -2.33 -29.36 -24.26
CA SER A 225 -3.57 -29.20 -25.01
C SER A 225 -4.51 -30.34 -24.62
N THR A 226 -5.37 -30.11 -23.64
CA THR A 226 -6.69 -30.75 -23.63
C THR A 226 -7.64 -29.82 -24.35
N ASP A 227 -7.71 -30.05 -25.64
CA ASP A 227 -8.81 -29.61 -26.48
C ASP A 227 -10.10 -30.33 -26.04
N GLY A 228 -11.21 -29.59 -26.06
CA GLY A 228 -12.60 -30.08 -26.00
C GLY A 228 -13.01 -31.05 -24.89
N THR A 229 -13.64 -30.51 -23.82
CA THR A 229 -14.89 -31.12 -23.32
C THR A 229 -15.75 -30.10 -22.57
N ASN A 230 -17.00 -30.02 -22.99
CA ASN A 230 -18.04 -29.14 -22.47
C ASN A 230 -18.40 -29.45 -21.00
N GLY A 231 -18.74 -28.40 -20.26
CA GLY A 231 -19.66 -28.49 -19.11
C GLY A 231 -19.02 -28.37 -17.73
N ASN A 232 -18.77 -27.14 -17.28
CA ASN A 232 -19.52 -26.52 -16.17
C ASN A 232 -18.90 -25.16 -15.83
N SER A 233 -19.76 -24.20 -15.50
CA SER A 233 -19.37 -22.88 -15.01
C SER A 233 -18.40 -23.04 -13.84
N VAL A 234 -17.21 -22.45 -13.95
CA VAL A 234 -16.37 -22.22 -12.77
C VAL A 234 -16.95 -20.98 -12.10
N ASP A 235 -18.14 -21.15 -11.55
CA ASP A 235 -18.67 -20.29 -10.52
C ASP A 235 -17.78 -20.44 -9.29
N GLU A 236 -17.69 -19.33 -8.58
CA GLU A 236 -16.87 -19.03 -7.42
C GLU A 236 -17.08 -20.07 -6.29
N LEU A 237 -16.39 -21.22 -6.39
CA LEU A 237 -16.50 -22.30 -5.41
C LEU A 237 -15.75 -21.94 -4.12
N SER A 238 -16.52 -21.83 -3.05
CA SER A 238 -16.07 -21.65 -1.67
C SER A 238 -15.39 -22.92 -1.14
N VAL A 239 -14.07 -22.87 -1.01
CA VAL A 239 -13.29 -23.94 -0.37
C VAL A 239 -13.34 -23.76 1.15
N LYS A 240 -13.99 -24.70 1.84
CA LYS A 240 -13.81 -24.93 3.28
C LYS A 240 -12.44 -25.56 3.50
N ILE A 241 -11.55 -24.88 4.21
CA ILE A 241 -10.22 -25.39 4.54
C ILE A 241 -10.30 -26.18 5.85
N GLY A 242 -9.90 -27.45 5.76
CA GLY A 242 -9.67 -28.33 6.90
C GLY A 242 -8.27 -28.13 7.50
N ASN A 243 -8.19 -28.41 8.80
CA ASN A 243 -7.05 -28.25 9.69
C ASN A 243 -5.73 -28.82 9.15
N ILE A 244 -4.64 -28.07 9.34
CA ILE A 244 -3.29 -28.62 9.49
C ILE A 244 -2.56 -27.93 10.66
N SER A 245 -1.94 -28.80 11.45
CA SER A 245 -1.19 -28.74 12.69
C SER A 245 -0.03 -27.74 12.83
N GLU A 246 0.01 -27.19 14.04
CA GLU A 246 1.15 -26.87 14.94
C GLU A 246 2.58 -27.04 14.41
N GLY A 247 3.34 -25.94 14.52
CA GLY A 247 4.80 -25.90 14.45
C GLY A 247 5.36 -24.96 15.53
N SER A 248 6.28 -25.49 16.32
CA SER A 248 6.76 -25.03 17.63
C SER A 248 7.59 -23.73 17.65
N CYS A 249 7.57 -23.12 18.83
CA CYS A 249 8.19 -21.89 19.32
C CYS A 249 9.73 -21.88 19.35
N LEU A 250 10.31 -20.72 19.75
CA LEU A 250 11.34 -20.44 20.79
C LEU A 250 12.06 -19.10 20.38
N ASN A 251 12.52 -18.15 21.19
CA ASN A 251 12.44 -17.81 22.62
C ASN A 251 12.93 -16.35 22.81
N ASN A 252 12.29 -15.65 23.76
CA ASN A 252 12.76 -14.62 24.70
C ASN A 252 13.80 -13.57 24.29
N THR A 253 13.51 -12.29 24.58
CA THR A 253 13.99 -11.62 25.81
C THR A 253 13.14 -10.37 26.13
N THR A 254 12.79 -10.26 27.40
CA THR A 254 12.08 -9.18 28.11
C THR A 254 12.75 -7.82 28.01
N GLN A 255 11.97 -6.74 27.97
CA GLN A 255 12.06 -5.53 28.83
C GLN A 255 10.76 -4.72 28.65
N ASN A 256 10.38 -4.02 29.72
CA ASN A 256 9.12 -3.30 29.86
C ASN A 256 9.06 -2.07 28.97
N ASP A 257 8.00 -1.89 28.18
CA ASP A 257 7.64 -0.58 27.66
C ASP A 257 6.11 -0.40 27.62
N THR A 258 5.69 0.75 28.12
CA THR A 258 4.34 1.31 28.08
C THR A 258 3.79 1.38 26.64
N PRO A 259 2.47 1.24 26.43
CA PRO A 259 1.87 1.24 25.10
C PRO A 259 1.76 2.67 24.53
N ASP A 260 2.89 3.32 24.27
CA ASP A 260 2.95 4.63 23.60
C ASP A 260 3.42 4.54 22.13
N ASN A 261 3.61 3.33 21.61
CA ASN A 261 3.99 3.10 20.20
C ASN A 261 2.84 2.63 19.29
N ALA A 262 1.61 3.03 19.58
CA ALA A 262 0.45 2.80 18.70
C ALA A 262 0.28 3.93 17.66
N CYS A 263 1.37 4.48 17.15
CA CYS A 263 1.38 5.61 16.20
C CYS A 263 1.75 5.15 14.78
N SER A 264 0.91 4.31 14.16
CA SER A 264 0.89 4.13 12.69
C SER A 264 -0.43 3.56 12.14
N LEU A 265 -1.49 3.52 12.95
CA LEU A 265 -2.74 2.89 12.56
C LEU A 265 -3.63 3.91 11.84
N ASN A 266 -3.88 3.66 10.56
CA ASN A 266 -4.75 4.47 9.69
C ASN A 266 -6.24 4.06 9.77
N SER A 267 -6.63 3.22 10.74
CA SER A 267 -8.01 2.75 10.92
C SER A 267 -8.34 2.53 12.40
N VAL A 268 -9.48 3.08 12.85
CA VAL A 268 -10.03 2.84 14.20
C VAL A 268 -10.24 1.35 14.44
N GLN A 269 -10.85 0.67 13.46
CA GLN A 269 -11.22 -0.73 13.58
C GLN A 269 -9.97 -1.61 13.70
N LEU A 270 -8.95 -1.36 12.86
CA LEU A 270 -7.68 -2.07 12.96
C LEU A 270 -6.98 -1.82 14.30
N GLY A 271 -7.02 -0.58 14.81
CA GLY A 271 -6.45 -0.23 16.10
C GLY A 271 -7.09 -0.96 17.28
N ILE A 272 -8.42 -1.02 17.29
CA ILE A 272 -9.18 -1.72 18.34
C ILE A 272 -8.98 -3.23 18.22
N VAL A 273 -9.03 -3.81 17.02
CA VAL A 273 -8.81 -5.25 16.82
C VAL A 273 -7.41 -5.66 17.24
N THR A 274 -6.39 -4.90 16.84
CA THR A 274 -4.98 -5.16 17.21
C THR A 274 -4.81 -5.09 18.74
N THR A 275 -5.34 -4.03 19.36
CA THR A 275 -5.30 -3.89 20.82
C THR A 275 -6.06 -5.01 21.54
N GLY A 276 -7.16 -5.49 20.96
CA GLY A 276 -7.93 -6.62 21.46
C GLY A 276 -7.14 -7.93 21.46
N TYR A 277 -6.44 -8.25 20.38
CA TYR A 277 -5.57 -9.43 20.34
C TYR A 277 -4.41 -9.33 21.32
N VAL A 278 -3.79 -8.15 21.45
CA VAL A 278 -2.73 -7.90 22.45
C VAL A 278 -3.28 -8.09 23.87
N MET A 279 -4.45 -7.54 24.18
CA MET A 279 -5.10 -7.71 25.49
C MET A 279 -5.49 -9.16 25.78
N ARG A 280 -6.01 -9.89 24.79
CA ARG A 280 -6.33 -11.32 24.91
C ARG A 280 -5.07 -12.13 25.20
N PHE A 281 -3.98 -11.85 24.48
CA PHE A 281 -2.69 -12.49 24.72
C PHE A 281 -2.18 -12.23 26.14
N ILE A 282 -2.16 -10.97 26.60
CA ILE A 282 -1.77 -10.60 27.96
C ILE A 282 -2.65 -11.30 29.01
N ASN A 283 -3.96 -11.37 28.78
CA ASN A 283 -4.89 -12.04 29.69
C ASN A 283 -4.66 -13.55 29.73
N ASN A 284 -4.37 -14.19 28.59
CA ASN A 284 -4.02 -15.59 28.52
C ASN A 284 -2.71 -15.89 29.27
N LEU A 285 -1.70 -15.04 29.13
CA LEU A 285 -0.46 -15.13 29.90
C LEU A 285 -0.72 -14.99 31.41
N ARG A 286 -1.50 -13.98 31.82
CA ARG A 286 -1.86 -13.75 33.24
C ARG A 286 -2.62 -14.93 33.84
N LYS A 287 -3.53 -15.55 33.09
CA LYS A 287 -4.26 -16.76 33.52
C LYS A 287 -3.33 -17.96 33.68
N ARG A 288 -2.38 -18.13 32.74
CA ARG A 288 -1.38 -19.20 32.77
C ARG A 288 -0.44 -19.06 33.97
N VAL A 289 0.02 -17.84 34.27
CA VAL A 289 0.82 -17.53 35.48
C VAL A 289 0.03 -17.81 36.77
N LYS A 290 -1.28 -17.50 36.79
CA LYS A 290 -2.15 -17.74 37.95
C LYS A 290 -2.72 -19.16 38.05
N LYS A 291 -2.25 -20.11 37.21
CA LYS A 291 -2.75 -21.50 37.11
C LYS A 291 -4.29 -21.61 37.03
N ARG A 292 -4.97 -20.66 36.39
CA ARG A 292 -6.42 -20.70 36.17
C ARG A 292 -6.72 -21.38 34.83
N SER A 293 -7.70 -22.29 34.79
CA SER A 293 -8.15 -22.92 33.54
C SER A 293 -8.96 -21.93 32.68
N GLY A 294 -8.82 -22.00 31.35
CA GLY A 294 -9.60 -21.20 30.40
C GLY A 294 -8.76 -20.22 29.56
N VAL A 295 -7.82 -20.76 28.78
CA VAL A 295 -7.12 -20.03 27.72
C VAL A 295 -8.10 -19.84 26.56
N ILE A 296 -8.27 -18.60 26.10
CA ILE A 296 -9.09 -18.31 24.93
C ILE A 296 -8.21 -18.51 23.70
N THR A 297 -8.53 -19.51 22.88
CA THR A 297 -7.82 -19.85 21.64
C THR A 297 -8.63 -19.55 20.39
N ASP A 298 -9.77 -18.84 20.53
CA ASP A 298 -10.62 -18.50 19.38
C ASP A 298 -9.85 -17.63 18.38
N ASP A 299 -9.91 -17.99 17.10
CA ASP A 299 -9.20 -17.26 16.02
C ASP A 299 -9.79 -15.87 15.75
N VAL A 300 -11.01 -15.60 16.24
CA VAL A 300 -11.74 -14.35 16.02
C VAL A 300 -11.92 -13.62 17.35
N LEU A 301 -11.65 -12.31 17.35
CA LEU A 301 -11.95 -11.43 18.48
C LEU A 301 -13.46 -11.38 18.72
N LYS A 302 -13.92 -11.67 19.94
CA LYS A 302 -15.35 -11.64 20.23
C LYS A 302 -15.85 -10.19 20.33
N VAL A 303 -17.14 -10.01 20.11
CA VAL A 303 -17.77 -8.67 20.13
C VAL A 303 -17.59 -8.01 21.50
N ASP A 304 -17.71 -8.76 22.59
CA ASP A 304 -17.48 -8.25 23.95
C ASP A 304 -16.03 -7.79 24.17
N GLU A 305 -15.04 -8.49 23.61
CA GLU A 305 -13.64 -8.05 23.67
C GLU A 305 -13.40 -6.79 22.83
N TYR A 306 -14.00 -6.69 21.65
CA TYR A 306 -13.95 -5.49 20.82
C TYR A 306 -14.55 -4.28 21.55
N GLU A 307 -15.76 -4.43 22.10
CA GLU A 307 -16.45 -3.37 22.83
C GLU A 307 -15.67 -2.95 24.10
N THR A 308 -15.02 -3.92 24.78
CA THR A 308 -14.17 -3.63 25.94
C THR A 308 -12.99 -2.74 25.56
N VAL A 309 -12.33 -3.02 24.44
CA VAL A 309 -11.18 -2.25 23.95
C VAL A 309 -11.61 -0.88 23.43
N LEU A 310 -12.72 -0.81 22.70
CA LEU A 310 -13.31 0.46 22.26
C LEU A 310 -13.64 1.35 23.48
N SER A 311 -14.29 0.79 24.50
CA SER A 311 -14.58 1.50 25.75
C SER A 311 -13.30 1.96 26.45
N MET A 312 -12.23 1.17 26.42
CA MET A 312 -10.92 1.55 26.96
C MET A 312 -10.32 2.77 26.24
N TRP A 313 -10.29 2.77 24.91
CA TRP A 313 -9.79 3.90 24.12
C TRP A 313 -10.62 5.18 24.33
N ILE A 314 -11.94 5.04 24.37
CA ILE A 314 -12.86 6.15 24.69
C ILE A 314 -12.56 6.72 26.09
N LYS A 315 -12.35 5.86 27.08
CA LYS A 315 -12.08 6.31 28.45
C LYS A 315 -10.73 7.02 28.55
N ASP A 316 -9.70 6.52 27.86
CA ASP A 316 -8.39 7.17 27.82
C ASP A 316 -8.48 8.60 27.28
N GLU A 317 -9.22 8.77 26.18
CA GLU A 317 -9.54 10.08 25.61
C GLU A 317 -10.28 10.99 26.60
N GLN A 318 -11.25 10.45 27.32
CA GLN A 318 -12.07 11.18 28.28
C GLN A 318 -11.32 11.49 29.58
N LEU A 319 -10.32 10.70 29.97
CA LEU A 319 -9.46 10.99 31.11
C LEU A 319 -8.72 12.31 30.90
N VAL A 320 -8.30 12.60 29.67
CA VAL A 320 -7.66 13.88 29.36
C VAL A 320 -8.65 15.05 29.47
N ILE A 321 -9.90 14.88 29.01
CA ILE A 321 -10.97 15.90 29.19
C ILE A 321 -11.25 16.15 30.67
N LYS A 322 -11.36 15.08 31.47
CA LYS A 322 -11.63 15.17 32.92
C LYS A 322 -10.55 15.93 33.69
N LYS A 323 -9.31 15.95 33.18
CA LYS A 323 -8.17 16.67 33.78
C LYS A 323 -8.14 18.16 33.44
N GLN A 324 -8.94 18.64 32.48
CA GLN A 324 -8.97 20.05 32.11
C GLN A 324 -9.65 20.90 33.19
N SER A 325 -9.11 22.11 33.43
CA SER A 325 -9.62 23.04 34.45
C SER A 325 -11.06 23.48 34.21
N ASN A 326 -11.47 23.56 32.93
CA ASN A 326 -12.83 23.95 32.52
C ASN A 326 -13.84 22.79 32.48
N PHE A 327 -13.45 21.57 32.88
CA PHE A 327 -14.32 20.38 32.79
C PHE A 327 -15.66 20.55 33.51
N ARG A 328 -15.68 21.23 34.67
CA ARG A 328 -16.92 21.47 35.43
C ARG A 328 -17.94 22.30 34.63
N ASN A 329 -17.46 23.31 33.90
CA ASN A 329 -18.28 24.18 33.06
C ASN A 329 -18.74 23.42 31.81
N LEU A 330 -17.85 22.64 31.19
CA LEU A 330 -18.17 21.77 30.04
C LEU A 330 -19.24 20.72 30.39
N ARG A 331 -19.12 20.11 31.57
CA ARG A 331 -20.08 19.12 32.09
C ARG A 331 -21.46 19.70 32.29
N ALA A 332 -21.56 20.93 32.80
CA ALA A 332 -22.82 21.63 32.96
C ALA A 332 -23.42 22.07 31.60
N SER A 333 -22.60 22.64 30.70
CA SER A 333 -23.09 23.19 29.43
C SER A 333 -23.56 22.12 28.44
N LEU A 334 -22.91 20.95 28.43
CA LEU A 334 -23.28 19.83 27.56
C LEU A 334 -24.17 18.78 28.26
N ASN A 335 -24.61 19.03 29.51
CA ASN A 335 -25.38 18.11 30.33
C ASN A 335 -24.77 16.69 30.33
N LEU A 336 -23.49 16.56 30.67
CA LEU A 336 -22.78 15.28 30.59
C LEU A 336 -23.10 14.38 31.79
N PHE A 337 -23.34 13.10 31.53
CA PHE A 337 -23.48 12.05 32.53
C PHE A 337 -22.54 10.87 32.24
N GLU A 338 -22.23 10.08 33.27
CA GLU A 338 -21.47 8.84 33.12
C GLU A 338 -22.45 7.68 32.92
N ASP A 339 -22.24 6.91 31.86
CA ASP A 339 -23.03 5.75 31.51
C ASP A 339 -22.62 4.52 32.36
N LYS A 340 -23.37 3.41 32.25
CA LYS A 340 -23.13 2.17 33.02
C LYS A 340 -21.73 1.59 32.81
N ASP A 341 -21.13 1.85 31.66
CA ASP A 341 -19.77 1.45 31.34
C ASP A 341 -18.72 2.44 31.86
N GLY A 342 -19.11 3.58 32.42
CA GLY A 342 -18.22 4.64 32.91
C GLY A 342 -17.74 5.62 31.84
N SER A 343 -18.30 5.57 30.63
CA SER A 343 -18.03 6.55 29.57
C SER A 343 -18.86 7.83 29.76
N LEU A 344 -18.27 8.98 29.47
CA LEU A 344 -18.97 10.28 29.46
C LEU A 344 -19.83 10.42 28.20
N ARG A 345 -21.13 10.60 28.38
CA ARG A 345 -22.12 10.80 27.32
C ARG A 345 -22.92 12.07 27.54
N LEU A 346 -23.50 12.59 26.48
CA LEU A 346 -24.44 13.70 26.57
C LEU A 346 -25.82 13.20 26.97
N LYS A 347 -26.46 13.90 27.90
CA LYS A 347 -27.84 13.61 28.29
C LYS A 347 -28.79 14.01 27.16
N GLU A 348 -29.72 13.10 26.86
CA GLU A 348 -30.78 13.10 25.85
C GLU A 348 -30.91 14.35 24.96
N ARG A 349 -30.67 14.18 23.65
CA ARG A 349 -30.89 15.23 22.63
C ARG A 349 -32.30 15.22 22.04
N PHE A 350 -32.96 14.06 22.07
CA PHE A 350 -34.28 13.80 21.50
C PHE A 350 -35.05 12.80 22.36
N ALA A 351 -35.41 13.20 23.58
CA ALA A 351 -36.03 12.34 24.60
C ALA A 351 -37.29 11.59 24.13
N ASN A 352 -38.03 12.13 23.14
CA ASN A 352 -39.28 11.56 22.62
C ASN A 352 -39.13 10.87 21.25
N SER A 353 -37.90 10.59 20.81
CA SER A 353 -37.64 9.94 19.52
C SER A 353 -37.46 8.43 19.65
N SER A 354 -37.85 7.66 18.62
CA SER A 354 -37.62 6.21 18.56
C SER A 354 -36.18 5.85 18.16
N LEU A 355 -35.21 6.73 18.42
CA LEU A 355 -33.80 6.55 18.08
C LEU A 355 -33.13 5.55 19.03
N LYS A 356 -32.00 4.99 18.60
CA LYS A 356 -31.22 4.07 19.44
C LYS A 356 -30.58 4.81 20.61
N TYR A 357 -30.27 4.07 21.68
CA TYR A 357 -29.64 4.62 22.87
C TYR A 357 -28.34 5.39 22.53
N GLU A 358 -27.50 4.88 21.64
CA GLU A 358 -26.25 5.56 21.26
C GLU A 358 -26.47 6.87 20.49
N GLU A 359 -27.58 6.96 19.76
CA GLU A 359 -27.96 8.15 18.98
C GLU A 359 -28.60 9.22 19.87
N GLN A 360 -29.34 8.79 20.90
CA GLN A 360 -29.90 9.67 21.92
C GLN A 360 -28.82 10.21 22.87
N HIS A 361 -27.80 9.39 23.14
CA HIS A 361 -26.72 9.64 24.10
C HIS A 361 -25.33 9.45 23.48
N PRO A 362 -24.90 10.37 22.61
CA PRO A 362 -23.59 10.27 21.97
C PRO A 362 -22.45 10.39 22.98
N VAL A 363 -21.38 9.63 22.73
CA VAL A 363 -20.16 9.60 23.54
C VAL A 363 -19.34 10.86 23.32
N LEU A 364 -18.85 11.46 24.40
CA LEU A 364 -17.98 12.64 24.31
C LEU A 364 -16.56 12.24 23.86
N LEU A 365 -16.04 12.92 22.84
CA LEU A 365 -14.65 12.80 22.36
C LEU A 365 -13.94 14.16 22.34
N ARG A 366 -12.60 14.13 22.45
CA ARG A 366 -11.74 15.33 22.36
C ARG A 366 -11.75 15.92 20.95
N CYS A 367 -11.22 17.13 20.82
CA CYS A 367 -11.05 17.82 19.54
C CYS A 367 -10.17 17.03 18.55
N LYS A 368 -10.09 17.55 17.33
CA LYS A 368 -9.39 16.94 16.18
C LYS A 368 -7.89 16.68 16.37
N ASP A 369 -7.27 17.20 17.44
CA ASP A 369 -5.86 16.91 17.72
C ASP A 369 -5.67 15.51 18.30
N SER A 370 -6.72 14.90 18.85
CA SER A 370 -6.70 13.48 19.20
C SER A 370 -6.61 12.63 17.93
N HIS A 371 -5.60 11.75 17.89
CA HIS A 371 -5.45 10.75 16.85
C HIS A 371 -6.67 9.84 16.77
N PHE A 372 -7.22 9.40 17.90
CA PHE A 372 -8.44 8.59 17.93
C PHE A 372 -9.64 9.33 17.33
N THR A 373 -9.86 10.59 17.71
CA THR A 373 -10.95 11.40 17.13
C THR A 373 -10.80 11.54 15.61
N ARG A 374 -9.57 11.77 15.11
CA ARG A 374 -9.30 11.85 13.67
C ARG A 374 -9.65 10.56 12.95
N LEU A 375 -9.25 9.42 13.51
CA LEU A 375 -9.57 8.12 12.96
C LEU A 375 -11.10 7.88 12.95
N VAL A 376 -11.83 8.29 13.99
CA VAL A 376 -13.30 8.19 14.04
C VAL A 376 -13.96 9.04 12.95
N ILE A 377 -13.47 10.27 12.72
CA ILE A 377 -13.96 11.12 11.62
C ILE A 377 -13.66 10.47 10.27
N TRP A 378 -12.45 9.91 10.11
CA TRP A 378 -12.04 9.26 8.87
C TRP A 378 -12.89 8.01 8.57
N ASP A 379 -13.14 7.16 9.57
CA ASP A 379 -14.01 5.98 9.45
C ASP A 379 -15.45 6.38 9.07
N ALA A 380 -15.98 7.46 9.64
CA ALA A 380 -17.29 7.99 9.26
C ALA A 380 -17.32 8.56 7.82
N HIS A 381 -16.23 9.18 7.39
CA HIS A 381 -16.08 9.73 6.04
C HIS A 381 -16.01 8.61 4.99
N GLU A 382 -15.24 7.56 5.24
CA GLU A 382 -15.19 6.36 4.39
C GLU A 382 -16.52 5.60 4.41
N SER A 383 -17.14 5.44 5.58
CA SER A 383 -18.43 4.74 5.75
C SER A 383 -19.60 5.43 5.06
N THR A 384 -19.46 6.71 4.74
CA THR A 384 -20.44 7.48 3.96
C THR A 384 -20.03 7.61 2.50
N MET A 385 -19.02 6.86 2.03
CA MET A 385 -18.51 6.92 0.66
C MET A 385 -18.10 8.32 0.22
N HIS A 386 -17.57 9.13 1.14
CA HIS A 386 -17.15 10.51 0.86
C HIS A 386 -18.30 11.40 0.34
N HIS A 387 -19.55 11.10 0.73
CA HIS A 387 -20.77 11.82 0.32
C HIS A 387 -20.85 13.29 0.82
N GLY A 388 -19.75 13.82 1.35
CA GLY A 388 -19.62 15.18 1.82
C GLY A 388 -19.74 15.33 3.32
N VAL A 389 -19.57 16.59 3.75
CA VAL A 389 -19.39 16.97 5.16
C VAL A 389 -20.64 16.67 5.98
N GLU A 390 -21.82 17.03 5.49
CA GLU A 390 -23.07 16.83 6.23
C GLU A 390 -23.35 15.35 6.51
N SER A 391 -23.08 14.48 5.53
CA SER A 391 -23.26 13.03 5.70
C SER A 391 -22.25 12.44 6.69
N THR A 392 -20.99 12.84 6.57
CA THR A 392 -19.92 12.44 7.50
C THR A 392 -20.25 12.91 8.92
N LEU A 393 -20.69 14.15 9.07
CA LEU A 393 -21.03 14.75 10.35
C LEU A 393 -22.26 14.12 10.97
N ALA A 394 -23.29 13.83 10.18
CA ALA A 394 -24.46 13.08 10.63
C ALA A 394 -24.07 11.69 11.13
N ARG A 395 -23.17 11.00 10.42
CA ARG A 395 -22.64 9.69 10.82
C ARG A 395 -21.84 9.74 12.12
N VAL A 396 -20.96 10.73 12.29
CA VAL A 396 -20.22 10.93 13.54
C VAL A 396 -21.19 11.25 14.68
N ARG A 397 -22.11 12.20 14.48
CA ARG A 397 -23.07 12.66 15.49
C ARG A 397 -24.07 11.60 15.94
N ALA A 398 -24.31 10.57 15.12
CA ALA A 398 -25.12 9.42 15.50
C ALA A 398 -24.53 8.61 16.66
N ARG A 399 -23.22 8.76 16.96
CA ARG A 399 -22.56 7.99 18.03
C ARG A 399 -21.64 8.82 18.93
N TYR A 400 -21.08 9.90 18.41
CA TYR A 400 -20.03 10.69 19.07
C TYR A 400 -20.32 12.18 19.03
N TRP A 401 -19.89 12.87 20.09
CA TRP A 401 -19.91 14.32 20.19
C TRP A 401 -18.49 14.84 20.41
N ILE A 402 -17.97 15.57 19.42
CA ILE A 402 -16.60 16.10 19.42
C ILE A 402 -16.61 17.52 19.98
N VAL A 403 -15.79 17.77 21.00
CA VAL A 403 -15.64 19.09 21.64
C VAL A 403 -14.75 20.00 20.78
N LYS A 404 -15.09 21.29 20.67
CA LYS A 404 -14.26 22.32 20.01
C LYS A 404 -13.18 22.79 20.98
N GLU A 405 -11.97 23.07 20.49
CA GLU A 405 -10.97 23.80 21.28
C GLU A 405 -11.54 25.14 21.73
N ASP A 406 -11.44 25.40 23.02
CA ASP A 406 -11.65 26.73 23.56
C ASP A 406 -10.36 27.52 23.28
N LYS A 407 -10.42 28.49 22.37
CA LYS A 407 -9.28 29.37 22.02
C LYS A 407 -8.89 30.32 23.17
N SER A 408 -9.42 30.12 24.35
CA SER A 408 -9.20 30.93 25.55
C SER A 408 -7.86 30.63 26.25
N ILE A 409 -7.03 29.73 25.72
CA ILE A 409 -5.75 29.35 26.36
C ILE A 409 -4.52 29.97 25.66
N GLU A 410 -4.67 30.71 24.56
CA GLU A 410 -3.55 31.42 23.89
C GLU A 410 -3.57 32.95 24.01
N HIS A 411 -4.50 33.54 24.77
CA HIS A 411 -4.52 34.98 25.03
C HIS A 411 -4.74 35.29 26.51
N ASP A 412 -3.81 34.84 27.36
CA ASP A 412 -3.60 35.39 28.70
C ASP A 412 -2.39 36.36 28.73
N GLU A 413 -2.11 37.01 27.61
CA GLU A 413 -1.40 38.29 27.58
C GLU A 413 -2.17 39.23 26.65
N ILE A 414 -2.57 40.38 27.21
CA ILE A 414 -3.21 41.53 26.55
C ILE A 414 -4.75 41.44 26.42
N ALA A 415 -5.45 41.86 27.48
CA ALA A 415 -6.42 42.98 27.41
C ALA A 415 -7.06 43.21 28.79
N GLU A 416 -6.49 44.15 29.55
CA GLU A 416 -7.24 44.92 30.53
C GLU A 416 -8.30 45.78 29.81
N SER A 417 -9.40 46.02 30.51
CA SER A 417 -10.42 47.05 30.29
C SER A 417 -11.39 46.84 29.11
N THR A 418 -12.64 46.44 29.42
CA THR A 418 -13.81 47.34 29.41
C THR A 418 -15.08 46.61 29.85
N GLU A 419 -15.76 47.20 30.83
CA GLU A 419 -17.11 46.84 31.29
C GLU A 419 -18.16 47.13 30.21
N GLY A 420 -19.30 46.44 30.25
CA GLY A 420 -20.50 46.92 29.55
C GLY A 420 -21.64 45.94 29.29
N ASN A 421 -22.49 45.75 30.30
CA ASN A 421 -23.96 45.72 30.23
C ASN A 421 -24.75 44.46 29.82
N GLU A 422 -25.83 44.25 30.59
CA GLU A 422 -26.74 43.11 30.66
C GLU A 422 -27.79 43.06 29.54
N GLY A 423 -28.33 41.86 29.28
CA GLY A 423 -29.55 41.65 28.49
C GLY A 423 -30.10 40.23 28.59
N ASN A 424 -31.24 40.08 29.28
CA ASN A 424 -31.97 38.83 29.52
C ASN A 424 -32.36 38.09 28.23
N GLU A 425 -32.09 36.78 28.17
CA GLU A 425 -32.55 35.90 27.09
C GLU A 425 -33.15 34.58 27.61
N THR A 426 -34.41 34.35 27.24
CA THR A 426 -35.17 33.15 27.56
C THR A 426 -34.62 31.89 26.87
N GLN A 427 -34.75 30.73 27.54
CA GLN A 427 -34.22 29.42 27.11
C GLN A 427 -34.53 29.02 25.65
N HIS A 428 -35.62 29.53 25.07
CA HIS A 428 -36.02 29.25 23.69
C HIS A 428 -35.16 29.99 22.63
N ASP A 429 -34.56 31.14 22.98
CA ASP A 429 -33.59 31.85 22.15
C ASP A 429 -32.19 31.24 22.22
N SER A 430 -31.85 30.57 23.32
CA SER A 430 -30.58 29.83 23.46
C SER A 430 -30.47 28.65 22.48
N LEU A 431 -31.57 27.92 22.23
CA LEU A 431 -31.59 26.81 21.26
C LEU A 431 -31.56 27.30 19.81
N ARG A 432 -32.21 28.44 19.51
CA ARG A 432 -32.16 29.07 18.17
C ARG A 432 -30.79 29.69 17.88
N ARG A 433 -30.10 30.22 18.90
CA ARG A 433 -28.71 30.67 18.79
C ARG A 433 -27.73 29.50 18.69
N SER A 434 -27.96 28.40 19.41
CA SER A 434 -27.16 27.18 19.29
C SER A 434 -27.25 26.56 17.89
N THR A 435 -28.42 26.60 17.25
CA THR A 435 -28.63 26.08 15.89
C THR A 435 -28.12 27.04 14.80
N ARG A 436 -28.25 28.37 14.98
CA ARG A 436 -27.59 29.37 14.09
C ARG A 436 -26.07 29.37 14.23
N LYS A 437 -25.54 29.20 15.43
CA LYS A 437 -24.09 29.07 15.69
C LYS A 437 -23.55 27.78 15.05
N ALA A 438 -24.28 26.67 15.13
CA ALA A 438 -23.95 25.43 14.43
C ALA A 438 -23.97 25.55 12.89
N ALA A 439 -24.88 26.36 12.33
CA ALA A 439 -24.92 26.63 10.88
C ALA A 439 -23.75 27.52 10.40
N VAL A 440 -23.35 28.49 11.21
CA VAL A 440 -22.16 29.33 10.97
C VAL A 440 -20.86 28.55 11.21
N ASP A 441 -20.86 27.59 12.14
CA ASP A 441 -19.76 26.66 12.38
C ASP A 441 -19.55 25.68 11.18
N GLY A 442 -20.62 25.31 10.47
CA GLY A 442 -20.54 24.59 9.19
C GLY A 442 -19.93 25.43 8.05
N GLN A 443 -20.19 26.74 8.03
CA GLN A 443 -19.59 27.67 7.06
C GLN A 443 -18.11 27.96 7.31
N ASN A 444 -17.63 27.84 8.55
CA ASN A 444 -16.20 27.97 8.84
C ASN A 444 -15.41 26.67 8.57
N ALA A 445 -16.07 25.51 8.59
CA ALA A 445 -15.50 24.27 8.06
C ALA A 445 -15.28 24.34 6.53
N LEU A 446 -16.13 25.10 5.81
CA LEU A 446 -15.95 25.41 4.38
C LEU A 446 -14.70 26.29 4.12
N ARG A 447 -14.42 27.30 4.96
CA ARG A 447 -13.18 28.09 4.85
C ARG A 447 -11.91 27.29 5.16
N LEU A 448 -12.01 26.27 6.00
CA LEU A 448 -10.90 25.35 6.31
C LEU A 448 -10.73 24.25 5.24
N ARG A 449 -11.80 23.84 4.55
CA ARG A 449 -11.68 23.08 3.30
C ARG A 449 -10.88 23.89 2.28
N ASP A 450 -11.20 25.16 2.08
CA ASP A 450 -10.48 25.98 1.10
C ASP A 450 -9.05 26.25 1.57
N LYS A 451 -8.79 26.45 2.87
CA LYS A 451 -7.41 26.60 3.36
C LYS A 451 -6.60 25.30 3.30
N TYR A 452 -7.19 24.14 3.61
CA TYR A 452 -6.52 22.84 3.57
C TYR A 452 -6.36 22.32 2.13
N ILE A 453 -7.34 22.57 1.26
CA ILE A 453 -7.18 22.39 -0.19
C ILE A 453 -6.09 23.36 -0.65
N THR A 454 -6.12 24.67 -0.37
CA THR A 454 -5.05 25.58 -0.85
C THR A 454 -3.65 25.25 -0.28
N GLU A 455 -3.55 24.74 0.95
CA GLU A 455 -2.28 24.28 1.56
C GLU A 455 -1.85 22.88 1.07
N HIS A 456 -2.75 22.04 0.56
CA HIS A 456 -2.47 20.66 0.10
C HIS A 456 -2.86 20.37 -1.37
N SER A 457 -3.27 21.39 -2.13
CA SER A 457 -3.58 21.35 -3.58
C SER A 457 -2.48 22.00 -4.41
N HIS A 458 -1.38 22.39 -3.76
CA HIS A 458 -0.08 22.67 -4.37
C HIS A 458 0.95 21.57 -4.06
N THR A 459 0.51 20.33 -3.81
CA THR A 459 1.38 19.15 -3.81
C THR A 459 0.94 18.16 -4.88
N GLU A 460 0.93 18.62 -6.14
CA GLU A 460 1.71 17.87 -7.11
C GLU A 460 3.18 18.27 -6.95
N PHE A 461 4.07 17.30 -7.18
CA PHE A 461 5.50 17.42 -7.40
C PHE A 461 6.47 17.29 -6.20
N PHE A 462 7.23 16.19 -6.27
CA PHE A 462 8.51 15.84 -5.63
C PHE A 462 8.53 15.32 -4.19
N GLY A 463 9.19 14.16 -4.05
CA GLY A 463 9.49 13.46 -2.80
C GLY A 463 9.16 11.96 -2.88
N VAL A 464 9.46 11.26 -3.98
CA VAL A 464 10.74 10.56 -4.20
C VAL A 464 11.57 10.38 -2.92
N GLY A 465 11.13 9.46 -2.06
CA GLY A 465 12.05 8.68 -1.22
C GLY A 465 12.80 7.69 -2.12
N GLY A 466 13.71 8.22 -2.93
CA GLY A 466 14.59 7.44 -3.78
C GLY A 466 15.71 6.84 -2.93
N CYS A 467 15.77 5.51 -2.87
CA CYS A 467 17.05 4.83 -2.78
C CYS A 467 17.78 5.09 -4.11
N ARG A 468 18.50 6.21 -4.18
CA ARG A 468 19.50 6.44 -5.22
C ARG A 468 20.76 5.68 -4.82
N ASN A 469 20.84 4.43 -5.25
CA ASN A 469 22.11 3.80 -5.58
C ASN A 469 22.05 3.43 -7.06
N PHE A 470 22.41 4.38 -7.91
CA PHE A 470 22.89 4.07 -9.25
C PHE A 470 24.37 3.73 -9.10
N ILE A 471 24.70 2.45 -9.29
CA ILE A 471 26.03 2.02 -9.71
C ILE A 471 25.95 1.82 -11.21
N LEU A 472 26.57 2.73 -11.96
CA LEU A 472 27.41 2.46 -13.12
C LEU A 472 28.43 3.59 -13.22
#